data_AF-A0A1M7Q0X8-F1
#
_entry.id   AF-A0A1M7Q0X8-F1
#
_cell.length_a   1.000
_cell.length_b   1.000
_cell.length_c   1.000
_cell.angle_alpha   90.00
_cell.angle_beta   90.00
_cell.angle_gamma   90.00
#
_symmetry.space_group_name_H-M   'P 1'
#
loop_
_entity.id
_entity.type
_entity.pdbx_description
1 polymer ?
#
loop_
_entity_poly.entity_id
_entity_poly.type
_entity_poly.pdbx_seq_one_letter_code
_entity_poly.pdbx_strand_id
1 'polypeptide(L)'
;MKWIVVVLVVSMALMAMPLYAAQAFVVLAHNRFSETTPGSVHTDEVADLKTVRCSQINRALRQNQTRWSTKLAPYDLETFRRTERHLSSGPVNQAFLSTDERQALVRDLVAAVPQVIAGCRENPGRQYVDYLPESVRQAL
;
A
#
# COMPACT_ATOMS: atom_id res chain seq x y z
N MET A 1 -25.23 -24.73 -49.22
CA MET A 1 -26.35 -23.78 -48.99
C MET A 1 -25.90 -22.74 -47.95
N LYS A 2 -24.94 -21.93 -48.37
CA LYS A 2 -24.19 -20.90 -47.63
C LYS A 2 -23.92 -19.86 -48.73
N TRP A 3 -23.99 -18.57 -48.44
CA TRP A 3 -23.92 -17.44 -49.40
C TRP A 3 -25.25 -17.20 -50.16
N ILE A 4 -25.68 -15.94 -50.31
CA ILE A 4 -26.90 -15.47 -51.03
C ILE A 4 -28.23 -15.55 -50.24
N VAL A 5 -28.33 -14.88 -49.09
CA VAL A 5 -29.54 -14.09 -48.76
C VAL A 5 -29.01 -12.93 -47.90
N VAL A 6 -28.80 -11.78 -48.55
CA VAL A 6 -29.09 -10.46 -47.96
C VAL A 6 -28.12 -10.07 -46.82
N VAL A 7 -26.97 -9.41 -46.98
CA VAL A 7 -26.44 -8.46 -47.99
C VAL A 7 -27.37 -7.28 -48.32
N LEU A 8 -28.66 -7.35 -48.00
CA LEU A 8 -29.67 -6.34 -48.35
C LEU A 8 -30.16 -5.53 -47.15
N VAL A 9 -29.38 -5.50 -46.07
CA VAL A 9 -29.44 -4.38 -45.11
C VAL A 9 -28.03 -3.87 -44.81
N VAL A 10 -27.21 -3.78 -45.85
CA VAL A 10 -26.29 -2.64 -45.94
C VAL A 10 -27.19 -1.43 -46.31
N SER A 11 -27.04 -0.30 -45.61
CA SER A 11 -27.38 1.05 -46.08
C SER A 11 -28.60 1.83 -45.56
N MET A 12 -29.31 1.44 -44.50
CA MET A 12 -30.34 2.35 -43.93
C MET A 12 -30.29 2.44 -42.41
N ALA A 13 -29.25 3.07 -41.89
CA ALA A 13 -29.35 4.04 -40.79
C ALA A 13 -27.96 4.51 -40.36
N LEU A 14 -27.33 5.33 -41.22
CA LEU A 14 -26.62 6.50 -40.72
C LEU A 14 -27.64 7.37 -39.99
N MET A 15 -27.89 7.08 -38.72
CA MET A 15 -28.69 7.93 -37.84
C MET A 15 -28.09 7.86 -36.44
N ALA A 16 -27.55 9.00 -36.02
CA ALA A 16 -27.35 9.42 -34.63
C ALA A 16 -26.22 8.75 -33.82
N MET A 17 -25.05 9.39 -33.81
CA MET A 17 -24.40 9.68 -32.52
C MET A 17 -25.33 10.59 -31.67
N PRO A 18 -25.10 10.80 -30.36
CA PRO A 18 -24.63 9.92 -29.30
C PRO A 18 -25.60 9.99 -28.09
N LEU A 19 -25.77 8.92 -27.30
CA LEU A 19 -26.38 9.03 -25.98
C LEU A 19 -25.61 8.17 -24.97
N TYR A 20 -24.81 8.88 -24.18
CA TYR A 20 -24.74 8.80 -22.72
C TYR A 20 -24.83 7.42 -22.04
N ALA A 21 -23.85 7.21 -21.15
CA ALA A 21 -23.97 6.43 -19.91
C ALA A 21 -23.91 4.90 -20.02
N ALA A 22 -22.69 4.37 -20.20
CA ALA A 22 -22.36 3.07 -19.64
C ALA A 22 -22.05 3.24 -18.14
N GLN A 23 -23.12 3.24 -17.33
CA GLN A 23 -23.01 3.21 -15.87
C GLN A 23 -22.60 1.81 -15.42
N ALA A 24 -21.44 1.79 -14.75
CA ALA A 24 -21.19 1.12 -13.49
C ALA A 24 -21.56 -0.38 -13.38
N PHE A 25 -20.52 -1.19 -13.58
CA PHE A 25 -20.13 -2.33 -12.74
C PHE A 25 -21.03 -2.60 -11.53
N VAL A 26 -21.71 -3.75 -11.59
CA VAL A 26 -22.22 -4.48 -10.44
C VAL A 26 -21.02 -4.98 -9.62
N VAL A 27 -20.80 -4.43 -8.43
CA VAL A 27 -20.07 -5.11 -7.35
C VAL A 27 -20.89 -4.96 -6.07
N LEU A 28 -21.51 -6.08 -5.71
CA LEU A 28 -22.13 -6.32 -4.43
C LEU A 28 -21.02 -6.34 -3.36
N ALA A 29 -20.94 -5.30 -2.53
CA ALA A 29 -20.17 -5.37 -1.30
C ALA A 29 -20.95 -4.64 -0.20
N HIS A 30 -21.50 -5.43 0.72
CA HIS A 30 -21.90 -4.96 2.04
C HIS A 30 -20.69 -4.33 2.72
N ASN A 31 -20.52 -3.02 2.58
CA ASN A 31 -19.64 -2.24 3.43
C ASN A 31 -20.43 -1.07 3.96
N ARG A 32 -20.69 -1.13 5.26
CA ARG A 32 -21.18 -0.03 6.09
C ARG A 32 -20.18 1.12 5.96
N PHE A 33 -20.46 2.04 5.05
CA PHE A 33 -19.68 3.25 4.83
C PHE A 33 -19.76 4.11 6.09
N SER A 34 -18.71 4.10 6.92
CA SER A 34 -18.51 5.17 7.89
C SER A 34 -17.84 6.31 7.14
N GLU A 35 -18.54 7.44 7.03
CA GLU A 35 -17.95 8.70 6.59
C GLU A 35 -16.69 8.96 7.40
N THR A 36 -15.54 8.90 6.73
CA THR A 36 -14.30 9.48 7.27
C THR A 36 -13.99 10.69 6.42
N THR A 37 -14.02 11.84 7.08
CA THR A 37 -13.65 13.15 6.56
C THR A 37 -12.29 13.05 5.84
N PRO A 38 -12.19 13.47 4.57
CA PRO A 38 -10.94 13.47 3.83
C PRO A 38 -10.04 14.60 4.38
N GLY A 39 -9.27 14.29 5.41
CA GLY A 39 -8.35 15.24 6.02
C GLY A 39 -7.54 14.73 7.22
N SER A 40 -8.03 13.73 7.97
CA SER A 40 -7.36 13.28 9.21
C SER A 40 -6.60 11.95 9.08
N VAL A 41 -6.89 11.14 8.05
CA VAL A 41 -6.47 9.73 8.00
C VAL A 41 -4.94 9.55 7.87
N HIS A 42 -4.22 10.51 7.28
CA HIS A 42 -2.78 10.34 6.99
C HIS A 42 -1.83 10.77 8.12
N THR A 43 -2.19 11.78 8.91
CA THR A 43 -1.38 12.20 10.06
C THR A 43 -1.41 11.16 11.18
N ASP A 44 -2.54 10.48 11.32
CA ASP A 44 -2.73 9.45 12.33
C ASP A 44 -1.86 8.21 12.00
N GLU A 45 -1.72 7.87 10.72
CA GLU A 45 -0.96 6.69 10.29
C GLU A 45 0.54 6.78 10.65
N VAL A 46 1.12 7.96 10.46
CA VAL A 46 2.54 8.21 10.73
C VAL A 46 2.81 8.26 12.23
N ALA A 47 1.93 8.94 12.97
CA ALA A 47 1.98 8.96 14.43
C ALA A 47 1.90 7.54 14.98
N ASP A 48 1.00 6.71 14.44
CA ASP A 48 0.89 5.29 14.81
C ASP A 48 2.19 4.53 14.53
N LEU A 49 2.79 4.69 13.35
CA LEU A 49 4.06 4.05 12.99
C LEU A 49 5.15 4.41 14.01
N LYS A 50 5.29 5.68 14.39
CA LYS A 50 6.30 6.11 15.38
C LYS A 50 6.14 5.43 16.74
N THR A 51 4.93 5.01 17.10
CA THR A 51 4.66 4.36 18.40
C THR A 51 4.88 2.85 18.40
N VAL A 52 5.06 2.20 17.24
CA VAL A 52 5.20 0.75 17.13
C VAL A 52 6.43 0.27 17.92
N ARG A 53 6.18 -0.62 18.88
CA ARG A 53 7.24 -1.18 19.74
C ARG A 53 7.89 -2.40 19.10
N CYS A 54 9.17 -2.60 19.38
CA CYS A 54 9.91 -3.79 18.95
C CYS A 54 9.30 -5.10 19.44
N SER A 55 8.66 -5.11 20.62
CA SER A 55 7.89 -6.26 21.10
C SER A 55 6.72 -6.66 20.17
N GLN A 56 6.11 -5.72 19.46
CA GLN A 56 5.07 -5.99 18.47
C GLN A 56 5.67 -6.62 17.21
N ILE A 57 6.79 -6.09 16.70
CA ILE A 57 7.54 -6.68 15.58
C ILE A 57 7.98 -8.12 15.92
N ASN A 58 8.58 -8.32 17.09
CA ASN A 58 9.02 -9.65 17.52
C ASN A 58 7.85 -10.64 17.63
N ARG A 59 6.68 -10.19 18.11
CA ARG A 59 5.48 -11.02 18.18
C ARG A 59 5.00 -11.40 16.78
N ALA A 60 4.94 -10.45 15.86
CA ALA A 60 4.53 -10.69 14.48
C ALA A 60 5.49 -11.66 13.77
N LEU A 61 6.80 -11.53 13.97
CA LEU A 61 7.81 -12.46 13.45
C LEU A 61 7.60 -13.88 13.95
N ARG A 62 7.35 -14.07 15.26
CA ARG A 62 7.08 -15.40 15.83
C ARG A 62 5.80 -16.00 15.27
N GLN A 63 4.72 -15.22 15.23
CA GLN A 63 3.43 -15.65 14.69
C GLN A 63 3.53 -16.08 13.22
N ASN A 64 4.32 -15.34 12.43
CA ASN A 64 4.60 -15.68 11.05
C ASN A 64 5.39 -16.99 10.92
N GLN A 65 6.41 -17.21 11.76
CA GLN A 65 7.19 -18.45 11.76
C GLN A 65 6.37 -19.70 12.13
N THR A 66 5.31 -19.54 12.93
CA THR A 66 4.44 -20.65 13.35
C THR A 66 3.35 -21.02 12.35
N ARG A 67 3.06 -20.19 11.34
CA ARG A 67 2.06 -20.50 10.31
C ARG A 67 2.69 -21.44 9.27
N TRP A 68 2.28 -22.70 9.29
CA TRP A 68 2.88 -23.83 8.57
C TRP A 68 2.97 -23.77 7.03
N SER A 69 2.58 -22.69 6.35
CA SER A 69 2.47 -22.71 4.88
C SER A 69 3.36 -21.75 4.10
N THR A 70 3.78 -20.59 4.63
CA THR A 70 4.74 -19.72 3.93
C THR A 70 5.45 -18.82 4.93
N LYS A 71 6.76 -18.99 5.11
CA LYS A 71 7.57 -18.09 5.94
C LYS A 71 7.64 -16.74 5.22
N LEU A 72 6.81 -15.78 5.65
CA LEU A 72 6.83 -14.43 5.07
C LEU A 72 8.22 -13.81 5.29
N ALA A 73 8.78 -13.11 4.30
CA ALA A 73 10.05 -12.44 4.50
C ALA A 73 9.87 -11.37 5.59
N PRO A 74 10.89 -11.08 6.41
CA PRO A 74 10.71 -10.10 7.48
C PRO A 74 10.28 -8.72 7.00
N TYR A 75 10.67 -8.34 5.78
CA TYR A 75 10.24 -7.11 5.10
C TYR A 75 8.72 -7.05 4.85
N ASP A 76 8.07 -8.19 4.68
CA ASP A 76 6.64 -8.24 4.35
C ASP A 76 5.75 -8.01 5.58
N LEU A 77 6.33 -7.84 6.78
CA LEU A 77 5.55 -7.44 7.95
C LEU A 77 4.84 -6.11 7.68
N GLU A 78 3.58 -6.04 8.11
CA GLU A 78 2.72 -4.88 7.87
C GLU A 78 3.35 -3.56 8.29
N THR A 79 4.10 -3.55 9.40
CA THR A 79 4.85 -2.36 9.84
C THR A 79 5.79 -1.84 8.74
N PHE A 80 6.64 -2.69 8.17
CA PHE A 80 7.59 -2.27 7.13
C PHE A 80 6.88 -1.91 5.81
N ARG A 81 5.81 -2.63 5.44
CA ARG A 81 5.01 -2.29 4.25
C ARG A 81 4.30 -0.93 4.39
N ARG A 82 3.82 -0.59 5.59
CA ARG A 82 3.24 0.73 5.86
C ARG A 82 4.30 1.82 5.83
N THR A 83 5.47 1.57 6.41
CA THR A 83 6.61 2.48 6.28
C THR A 83 6.97 2.72 4.82
N GLU A 84 7.14 1.66 4.01
CA GLU A 84 7.41 1.77 2.56
C GLU A 84 6.35 2.60 1.84
N ARG A 85 5.06 2.32 2.10
CA ARG A 85 3.95 3.05 1.47
C ARG A 85 4.00 4.53 1.82
N HIS A 86 4.32 4.86 3.07
CA HIS A 86 4.47 6.25 3.49
C HIS A 86 5.64 6.95 2.81
N LEU A 87 6.80 6.29 2.71
CA LEU A 87 7.99 6.85 2.05
C LEU A 87 7.75 7.05 0.54
N SER A 88 7.10 6.10 -0.11
CA SER A 88 6.88 6.11 -1.56
C SER A 88 5.72 7.00 -2.02
N SER A 89 4.62 7.00 -1.25
CA SER A 89 3.34 7.60 -1.65
C SER A 89 2.67 8.49 -0.59
N GLY A 90 3.32 8.71 0.55
CA GLY A 90 2.82 9.63 1.56
C GLY A 90 2.65 11.04 0.98
N PRO A 91 1.54 11.76 1.23
CA PRO A 91 1.27 13.07 0.61
C PRO A 91 2.38 14.09 0.85
N VAL A 92 2.94 14.11 2.08
CA VAL A 92 4.05 14.99 2.45
C VAL A 92 5.29 14.65 1.62
N ASN A 93 5.71 13.39 1.61
CA ASN A 93 6.87 12.95 0.84
C ASN A 93 6.69 13.18 -0.67
N GLN A 94 5.48 12.99 -1.21
CA GLN A 94 5.17 13.29 -2.62
C GLN A 94 5.25 14.79 -2.95
N ALA A 95 4.92 15.66 -1.99
CA ALA A 95 4.95 17.10 -2.19
C ALA A 95 6.39 17.66 -2.17
N PHE A 96 7.30 17.07 -1.39
CA PHE A 96 8.62 17.64 -1.12
C PHE A 96 9.80 16.88 -1.70
N LEU A 97 9.64 15.59 -2.01
CA LEU A 97 10.72 14.74 -2.53
C LEU A 97 10.44 14.35 -3.97
N SER A 98 11.48 14.29 -4.78
CA SER A 98 11.43 13.68 -6.12
C SER A 98 11.16 12.17 -6.04
N THR A 99 10.78 11.57 -7.16
CA THR A 99 10.57 10.11 -7.24
C THR A 99 11.84 9.34 -6.88
N ASP A 100 13.00 9.81 -7.31
CA ASP A 100 14.29 9.13 -7.05
C ASP A 100 14.68 9.20 -5.57
N GLU A 101 14.42 10.33 -4.90
CA GLU A 101 14.64 10.49 -3.46
C GLU A 101 13.71 9.57 -2.65
N ARG A 102 12.42 9.50 -3.01
CA ARG A 102 11.48 8.58 -2.35
C ARG A 102 11.88 7.11 -2.54
N GLN A 103 12.34 6.74 -3.73
CA GLN A 103 12.86 5.40 -3.98
C GLN A 103 14.16 5.11 -3.21
N ALA A 104 15.03 6.11 -3.02
CA ALA A 104 16.21 5.96 -2.18
C ALA A 104 15.84 5.65 -0.73
N LEU A 105 14.86 6.37 -0.16
CA LEU A 105 14.35 6.09 1.19
C LEU A 105 13.78 4.66 1.33
N VAL A 106 13.06 4.17 0.32
CA VAL A 106 12.56 2.79 0.34
C VAL A 106 13.72 1.78 0.29
N ARG A 107 14.75 2.02 -0.53
CA ARG A 107 15.94 1.15 -0.57
C ARG A 107 16.67 1.14 0.77
N ASP A 108 16.83 2.30 1.40
CA ASP A 108 17.44 2.42 2.74
C ASP A 108 16.65 1.63 3.79
N LEU A 109 15.32 1.73 3.76
CA LEU A 109 14.44 0.95 4.64
C LEU A 109 14.63 -0.55 4.44
N VAL A 110 14.54 -1.03 3.19
CA VAL A 110 14.69 -2.46 2.84
C VAL A 110 16.03 -3.00 3.33
N ALA A 111 17.12 -2.26 3.06
CA ALA A 111 18.47 -2.64 3.45
C ALA A 111 18.64 -2.69 4.99
N ALA A 112 17.95 -1.82 5.72
CA ALA A 112 18.04 -1.74 7.17
C ALA A 112 17.21 -2.78 7.93
N VAL A 113 16.22 -3.43 7.29
CA VAL A 113 15.31 -4.38 7.95
C VAL A 113 16.02 -5.45 8.80
N PRO A 114 17.09 -6.12 8.34
CA PRO A 114 17.81 -7.09 9.17
C PRO A 114 18.38 -6.48 10.46
N GLN A 115 18.93 -5.27 10.39
CA GLN A 115 19.49 -4.57 11.55
C GLN A 115 18.40 -4.09 12.51
N VAL A 116 17.29 -3.56 11.97
CA VAL A 116 16.11 -3.20 12.77
C VAL A 116 15.58 -4.40 13.55
N ILE A 117 15.50 -5.57 12.91
CA ILE A 117 15.04 -6.80 13.56
C ILE A 117 16.02 -7.25 14.63
N ALA A 118 17.33 -7.17 14.38
CA ALA A 118 18.35 -7.50 15.39
C ALA A 118 18.21 -6.58 16.63
N GLY A 119 18.17 -5.26 16.42
CA GLY A 119 17.98 -4.29 17.49
C GLY A 119 16.68 -4.49 18.25
N CYS A 120 15.58 -4.81 17.55
CA CYS A 120 14.30 -5.10 18.17
C CYS A 120 14.30 -6.39 19.00
N ARG A 121 15.05 -7.43 18.60
CA ARG A 121 15.17 -8.66 19.39
C ARG A 121 15.89 -8.41 20.71
N GLU A 122 16.94 -7.60 20.68
CA GLU A 122 17.73 -7.25 21.85
C GLU A 122 16.97 -6.31 22.80
N ASN A 123 16.14 -5.42 22.25
CA ASN A 123 15.50 -4.33 23.00
C ASN A 123 13.99 -4.24 22.74
N PRO A 124 13.18 -5.19 23.25
CA PRO A 124 11.75 -5.28 22.94
C PRO A 124 10.92 -4.07 23.44
N GLY A 125 11.44 -3.30 24.40
CA GLY A 125 10.79 -2.12 24.95
C GLY A 125 10.93 -0.85 24.09
N ARG A 126 11.91 -0.81 23.18
CA ARG A 126 12.18 0.34 22.30
C ARG A 126 11.17 0.42 21.14
N GLN A 127 11.08 1.57 20.51
CA GLN A 127 10.33 1.75 19.28
C GLN A 127 11.19 1.31 18.09
N TYR A 128 10.58 0.71 17.06
CA TYR A 128 11.37 0.24 15.92
C TYR A 128 12.00 1.38 15.12
N VAL A 129 11.36 2.56 15.13
CA VAL A 129 11.85 3.77 14.45
C VAL A 129 13.21 4.21 14.98
N ASP A 130 13.57 3.85 16.22
CA ASP A 130 14.90 4.13 16.79
C ASP A 130 16.04 3.42 16.04
N TYR A 131 15.73 2.33 15.35
CA TYR A 131 16.71 1.53 14.60
C TYR A 131 16.68 1.80 13.08
N LEU A 132 15.79 2.69 12.62
CA LEU A 132 15.74 3.07 11.22
C LEU A 132 16.92 3.97 10.86
N PRO A 133 17.38 3.94 9.59
CA PRO A 133 18.34 4.93 9.09
C PRO A 133 17.83 6.35 9.30
N GLU A 134 18.74 7.29 9.51
CA GLU A 134 18.39 8.68 9.78
C GLU A 134 17.51 9.30 8.69
N SER A 135 17.87 9.06 7.43
CA SER A 135 17.10 9.49 6.25
C SER A 135 15.64 9.03 6.32
N VAL A 136 15.42 7.76 6.70
CA VAL A 136 14.09 7.18 6.83
C VAL A 136 13.33 7.73 8.03
N ARG A 137 13.99 7.96 9.18
CA ARG A 137 13.34 8.56 10.36
C ARG A 137 12.86 9.99 10.08
N GLN A 138 13.63 10.77 9.34
CA GLN A 138 13.28 12.16 9.01
C GLN A 138 12.12 12.24 8.02
N ALA A 139 11.91 11.20 7.22
CA ALA A 139 10.81 11.08 6.26
C ALA A 139 9.53 10.45 6.85
N LEU A 140 9.52 10.19 8.16
CA LEU A 140 8.37 9.81 8.98
C LEU A 140 8.06 10.98 9.92
#